data_AF-A0A7W1Z6J1-F1
#
_entry.id   AF-A0A7W1Z6J1-F1
#
_cell.length_a   1.000
_cell.length_b   1.000
_cell.length_c   1.000
_cell.angle_alpha   90.00
_cell.angle_beta   90.00
_cell.angle_gamma   90.00
#
_symmetry.space_group_name_H-M   'P 1'
#
loop_
_entity.id
_entity.type
_entity.pdbx_description
1 polymer ?
#
loop_
_entity_poly.entity_id
_entity_poly.type
_entity_poly.pdbx_seq_one_letter_code
_entity_poly.pdbx_strand_id
1 'polypeptide(L)'
;MSDAIKHECGIAMIRLLKPLDYYIKKYGTPLYGINKLYLLMEKQHNRGQDGAGVANIKFDVSPGTRYISRTRAVGSGAIKEIFAKINSKFEDLNKKNPEKLKDADWLKKNVAYTG
;
A
#
# COMPACT_ATOMS: atom_id res chain seq x y z
N MET A 1 -23.32 13.46 -29.86
CA MET A 1 -23.51 12.90 -28.51
C MET A 1 -22.23 13.17 -27.73
N SER A 2 -22.16 14.31 -27.05
CA SER A 2 -21.03 14.66 -26.19
C SER A 2 -21.25 13.99 -24.85
N ASP A 3 -20.59 12.86 -24.62
CA ASP A 3 -20.54 12.24 -23.29
C ASP A 3 -19.96 13.25 -22.29
N ALA A 4 -20.65 13.42 -21.16
CA ALA A 4 -20.13 14.23 -20.07
C ALA A 4 -18.80 13.60 -19.60
N ILE A 5 -17.71 14.38 -19.58
CA ILE A 5 -16.44 13.96 -18.98
C ILE A 5 -16.68 13.78 -17.49
N LYS A 6 -17.00 12.56 -17.08
CA LYS A 6 -17.15 12.21 -15.68
C LYS A 6 -15.75 12.02 -15.10
N HIS A 7 -15.17 13.08 -14.53
CA HIS A 7 -14.06 12.96 -13.60
C HIS A 7 -14.54 12.24 -12.33
N GLU A 8 -14.76 10.93 -12.40
CA GLU A 8 -15.09 10.11 -11.23
C GLU A 8 -13.80 9.57 -10.63
N CYS A 9 -13.32 10.20 -9.56
CA CYS A 9 -12.22 9.63 -8.78
C CYS A 9 -12.65 8.28 -8.17
N GLY A 10 -11.99 7.19 -8.59
CA GLY A 10 -12.18 5.87 -7.99
C GLY A 10 -11.54 5.78 -6.60
N ILE A 11 -12.24 5.14 -5.65
CA ILE A 11 -11.70 4.85 -4.31
C ILE A 11 -11.61 3.34 -4.14
N ALA A 12 -10.45 2.87 -3.69
CA ALA A 12 -10.24 1.50 -3.24
C ALA A 12 -9.80 1.51 -1.77
N MET A 13 -10.48 0.72 -0.93
CA MET A 13 -10.16 0.60 0.49
C MET A 13 -9.96 -0.86 0.85
N ILE A 14 -8.90 -1.13 1.60
CA ILE A 14 -8.65 -2.43 2.22
C ILE A 14 -8.46 -2.22 3.71
N ARG A 15 -9.18 -3.03 4.50
CA ARG A 15 -8.96 -3.17 5.93
C ARG A 15 -8.56 -4.62 6.21
N LEU A 16 -7.40 -4.81 6.82
CA LEU A 16 -7.01 -6.13 7.31
C LEU A 16 -7.83 -6.46 8.57
N LEU A 17 -8.48 -7.62 8.56
CA LEU A 17 -9.32 -8.09 9.68
C LEU A 17 -8.56 -8.97 10.68
N LYS A 18 -7.32 -9.33 10.35
CA LYS A 18 -6.40 -10.12 11.16
C LYS A 18 -5.09 -9.34 11.32
N PRO A 19 -4.27 -9.62 12.36
CA PRO A 19 -2.97 -8.99 12.50
C PRO A 19 -2.06 -9.31 11.30
N LEU A 20 -1.08 -8.45 11.02
CA LEU A 20 -0.13 -8.62 9.90
C LEU A 20 0.55 -10.01 9.94
N ASP A 21 0.88 -10.49 11.14
CA ASP A 21 1.46 -11.83 11.38
C ASP A 21 0.64 -12.97 10.75
N TYR A 22 -0.69 -12.90 10.81
CA TYR A 22 -1.55 -13.90 10.17
C TYR A 22 -1.31 -13.98 8.66
N TYR A 23 -1.20 -12.82 8.00
CA TYR A 23 -0.99 -12.76 6.55
C TYR A 23 0.42 -13.20 6.16
N ILE A 24 1.43 -12.88 6.97
CA ILE A 24 2.80 -13.38 6.78
C ILE A 24 2.81 -14.91 6.85
N LYS A 25 2.20 -15.52 7.89
CA LYS A 25 2.16 -16.98 8.06
C LYS A 25 1.34 -17.68 6.98
N LYS A 26 0.20 -17.10 6.59
CA LYS A 26 -0.71 -17.71 5.62
C LYS A 26 -0.25 -17.56 4.17
N TYR A 27 0.29 -16.40 3.80
CA TYR A 27 0.63 -16.06 2.42
C TYR A 27 2.15 -15.95 2.16
N GLY A 28 2.98 -16.12 3.20
CA GLY A 28 4.43 -16.01 3.10
C GLY A 28 4.94 -14.59 2.88
N THR A 29 4.08 -13.57 2.98
CA THR A 29 4.46 -12.19 2.67
C THR A 29 3.71 -11.16 3.54
N PRO A 30 4.37 -10.10 4.01
CA PRO A 30 3.71 -8.97 4.65
C PRO A 30 2.97 -8.08 3.62
N LEU A 31 3.22 -8.25 2.33
CA LEU A 31 2.70 -7.39 1.26
C LEU A 31 1.27 -7.73 0.83
N TYR A 32 0.59 -8.66 1.50
CA TYR A 32 -0.75 -9.10 1.10
C TYR A 32 -1.73 -7.94 0.89
N GLY A 33 -1.84 -7.03 1.86
CA GLY A 33 -2.74 -5.87 1.77
C GLY A 33 -2.37 -4.92 0.64
N ILE A 34 -1.07 -4.65 0.47
CA ILE A 34 -0.53 -3.75 -0.56
C ILE A 34 -0.80 -4.34 -1.95
N ASN A 35 -0.51 -5.63 -2.15
CA ASN A 35 -0.73 -6.32 -3.43
C ASN A 35 -2.22 -6.35 -3.80
N LYS A 36 -3.10 -6.56 -2.81
CA LYS A 36 -4.55 -6.48 -3.04
C LYS A 36 -4.99 -5.05 -3.38
N LEU A 37 -4.43 -4.03 -2.72
CA LEU A 37 -4.76 -2.63 -3.00
C LEU A 37 -4.34 -2.24 -4.40
N TYR A 38 -3.14 -2.66 -4.84
CA TYR A 38 -2.65 -2.47 -6.20
C TYR A 38 -3.66 -3.03 -7.22
N LEU A 39 -4.07 -4.30 -7.06
CA LEU A 39 -5.04 -4.93 -7.96
C LEU A 39 -6.39 -4.19 -7.98
N LEU A 40 -6.86 -3.68 -6.84
CA LEU A 40 -8.10 -2.92 -6.79
C LEU A 40 -7.97 -1.57 -7.50
N MET A 41 -6.84 -0.88 -7.35
CA MET A 41 -6.57 0.40 -8.00
C MET A 41 -6.40 0.22 -9.52
N GLU A 42 -5.66 -0.80 -9.96
CA GLU A 42 -5.51 -1.14 -11.39
C GLU A 42 -6.85 -1.43 -12.07
N LYS A 43 -7.79 -2.08 -11.38
CA LYS A 43 -9.16 -2.27 -11.91
C LYS A 43 -9.89 -0.95 -12.17
N GLN A 44 -9.51 0.13 -11.50
CA GLN A 44 -10.10 1.46 -11.71
C GLN A 44 -9.28 2.32 -12.69
N HIS A 45 -8.16 1.82 -13.24
CA HIS A 45 -7.27 2.58 -14.13
C HIS A 45 -8.01 3.22 -15.31
N ASN A 46 -8.97 2.49 -15.90
CA ASN A 46 -9.75 2.94 -17.06
C ASN A 46 -10.80 4.02 -16.72
N ARG A 47 -10.96 4.42 -15.46
CA ARG A 47 -11.84 5.54 -15.05
C ARG A 47 -11.20 6.92 -15.18
N GLY A 48 -9.98 6.98 -15.72
CA GLY A 48 -9.18 8.20 -15.82
C GLY A 48 -8.19 8.28 -14.66
N GLN A 49 -6.91 8.42 -15.00
CA GLN A 49 -5.81 8.48 -14.04
C GLN A 49 -4.94 9.70 -14.32
N ASP A 50 -5.45 10.88 -14.03
CA ASP A 50 -4.65 12.12 -14.04
C ASP A 50 -3.71 12.19 -12.83
N GLY A 51 -3.93 11.33 -11.84
CA GLY A 51 -3.08 11.13 -10.67
C GLY A 51 -3.66 10.05 -9.75
N ALA A 52 -2.88 9.66 -8.75
CA ALA A 52 -3.31 8.68 -7.75
C ALA A 52 -2.71 9.02 -6.37
N GLY A 53 -3.33 8.47 -5.33
CA GLY A 53 -2.85 8.58 -3.96
C GLY A 53 -3.13 7.31 -3.17
N VAL A 54 -2.17 6.93 -2.32
CA VAL A 54 -2.33 5.85 -1.36
C VAL A 54 -2.05 6.40 0.04
N ALA A 55 -2.92 6.06 0.98
CA ALA A 55 -2.73 6.28 2.40
C ALA A 55 -2.82 4.96 3.16
N ASN A 56 -1.97 4.80 4.17
CA ASN A 56 -1.99 3.67 5.10
C ASN A 56 -1.98 4.18 6.54
N ILE A 57 -2.79 3.54 7.38
CA ILE A 57 -2.95 3.85 8.80
C ILE A 57 -2.64 2.58 9.57
N LYS A 58 -1.65 2.65 10.46
CA LYS A 58 -1.35 1.59 11.43
C LYS A 58 -2.21 1.77 12.67
N PHE A 59 -2.93 0.72 13.06
CA PHE A 59 -3.64 0.70 14.33
C PHE A 59 -2.72 0.35 15.49
N ASP A 60 -3.10 0.70 16.72
CA ASP A 60 -2.44 0.26 17.96
C ASP A 60 -0.92 0.43 17.93
N VAL A 61 -0.47 1.63 17.57
CA VAL A 61 0.95 2.01 17.64
C VAL A 61 1.22 2.77 18.93
N SER A 62 2.44 2.64 19.45
CA SER A 62 2.90 3.42 20.60
C SER A 62 2.93 4.92 20.29
N PRO A 63 2.64 5.80 21.26
CA PRO A 63 2.84 7.24 21.13
C PRO A 63 4.27 7.57 20.64
N GLY A 64 4.40 8.61 19.82
CA GLY A 64 5.67 8.99 19.21
C GLY A 64 6.09 8.13 18.01
N THR A 65 5.32 7.11 17.64
CA THR A 65 5.60 6.27 16.45
C THR A 65 4.79 6.75 15.25
N ARG A 66 5.41 6.72 14.06
CA ARG A 66 4.71 7.08 12.82
C ARG A 66 3.64 6.05 12.47
N TYR A 67 2.37 6.48 12.51
CA TYR A 67 1.21 5.64 12.21
C TYR A 67 0.60 5.86 10.83
N ILE A 68 0.80 7.06 10.24
CA ILE A 68 0.26 7.41 8.92
C ILE A 68 1.36 7.50 7.86
N SER A 69 1.09 6.88 6.71
CA SER A 69 1.92 6.94 5.51
C SER A 69 1.08 7.38 4.33
N ARG A 70 1.59 8.29 3.51
CA ARG A 70 0.91 8.81 2.31
C ARG A 70 1.90 8.98 1.17
N THR A 71 1.51 8.58 -0.03
CA THR A 71 2.26 8.82 -1.27
C THR A 71 1.28 9.19 -2.37
N ARG A 72 1.66 10.17 -3.19
CA ARG A 72 0.90 10.66 -4.34
C ARG A 72 1.81 10.71 -5.55
N ALA A 73 1.24 10.54 -6.72
CA ALA A 73 1.88 10.72 -8.01
C ALA A 73 0.87 11.29 -9.01
N VAL A 74 1.37 11.88 -10.08
CA VAL A 74 0.57 12.56 -11.12
C VAL A 74 0.80 11.84 -12.45
N GLY A 75 -0.21 11.87 -13.33
CA GLY A 75 -0.18 11.28 -14.66
C GLY A 75 -0.64 9.83 -14.73
N SER A 76 -0.73 9.33 -15.97
CA SER A 76 -1.24 7.99 -16.31
C SER A 76 -0.42 6.85 -15.69
N GLY A 77 0.83 7.10 -15.27
CA GLY A 77 1.68 6.13 -14.57
C GLY A 77 1.66 6.20 -13.04
N ALA A 78 0.88 7.11 -12.45
CA ALA A 78 0.85 7.36 -11.00
C ALA A 78 0.65 6.12 -10.11
N ILE A 79 -0.27 5.19 -10.44
CA ILE A 79 -0.46 3.95 -9.65
C ILE A 79 0.85 3.16 -9.62
N LYS A 80 1.41 2.82 -10.79
CA LYS A 80 2.68 2.09 -10.90
C LYS A 80 3.82 2.78 -10.15
N GLU A 81 3.94 4.11 -10.26
CA GLU A 81 4.97 4.88 -9.55
C GLU A 81 4.83 4.80 -8.02
N ILE A 82 3.59 4.92 -7.51
CA ILE A 82 3.32 4.83 -6.07
C ILE A 82 3.71 3.44 -5.56
N PHE A 83 3.28 2.38 -6.23
CA PHE A 83 3.59 1.02 -5.79
C PHE A 83 5.06 0.66 -5.97
N ALA A 84 5.77 1.21 -6.96
CA ALA A 84 7.22 1.09 -7.05
C ALA A 84 7.92 1.73 -5.83
N LYS A 85 7.52 2.95 -5.43
CA LYS A 85 8.04 3.64 -4.23
C LYS A 85 7.72 2.91 -2.92
N ILE A 86 6.58 2.22 -2.85
CA ILE A 86 6.21 1.41 -1.71
C ILE A 86 7.07 0.14 -1.68
N ASN A 87 7.13 -0.60 -2.79
CA ASN A 87 7.86 -1.86 -2.92
C ASN A 87 9.37 -1.70 -2.72
N SER A 88 9.97 -0.59 -3.18
CA SER A 88 11.40 -0.34 -3.01
C SER A 88 11.83 -0.38 -1.53
N LYS A 89 10.96 0.05 -0.60
CA LYS A 89 11.22 -0.03 0.85
C LYS A 89 11.34 -1.48 1.34
N PHE A 90 10.55 -2.38 0.78
CA PHE A 90 10.56 -3.80 1.11
C PHE A 90 11.68 -4.54 0.40
N GLU A 91 12.00 -4.15 -0.83
CA GLU A 91 13.16 -4.67 -1.56
C GLU A 91 14.47 -4.31 -0.86
N ASP A 92 14.62 -3.06 -0.41
CA ASP A 92 15.77 -2.62 0.38
C ASP A 92 15.90 -3.38 1.69
N LEU A 93 14.76 -3.66 2.35
CA LEU A 93 14.73 -4.50 3.54
C LEU A 93 15.11 -5.95 3.23
N ASN A 94 14.60 -6.51 2.14
CA ASN A 94 14.90 -7.88 1.73
C ASN A 94 16.40 -8.07 1.43
N LYS A 95 17.04 -7.05 0.84
CA LYS A 95 18.48 -7.06 0.55
C LYS A 95 19.34 -6.96 1.80
N LYS A 96 18.92 -6.16 2.78
CA LYS A 96 19.69 -5.91 4.00
C LYS A 96 19.47 -7.03 5.03
N ASN A 97 18.22 -7.25 5.41
CA ASN A 97 17.80 -8.10 6.53
C ASN A 97 16.51 -8.88 6.15
N PRO A 98 16.60 -9.94 5.33
CA PRO A 98 15.44 -10.69 4.85
C PRO A 98 14.61 -11.35 5.96
N GLU A 99 15.23 -11.72 7.08
CA GLU A 99 14.57 -12.30 8.25
C GLU A 99 13.54 -11.33 8.87
N LYS A 100 13.78 -10.01 8.76
CA LYS A 100 12.86 -8.99 9.26
C LYS A 100 11.56 -8.89 8.47
N LEU A 101 11.48 -9.44 7.25
CA LEU A 101 10.22 -9.53 6.51
C LEU A 101 9.21 -10.49 7.12
N LYS A 102 9.67 -11.39 8.01
CA LYS A 102 8.80 -12.33 8.73
C LYS A 102 8.42 -11.84 10.12
N ASP A 103 9.01 -10.74 10.59
CA ASP A 103 8.79 -10.16 11.91
C ASP A 103 7.73 -9.04 11.84
N ALA A 104 6.47 -9.41 12.10
CA ALA A 104 5.32 -8.51 11.97
C ALA A 104 5.44 -7.27 12.87
N ASP A 105 5.91 -7.43 14.11
CA ASP A 105 6.00 -6.34 15.08
C ASP A 105 7.12 -5.37 14.71
N TRP A 106 8.26 -5.90 14.27
CA TRP A 106 9.36 -5.08 13.77
C TRP A 106 8.93 -4.31 12.50
N LEU A 107 8.23 -4.96 11.56
CA LEU A 107 7.70 -4.33 10.36
C LEU A 107 6.73 -3.19 10.70
N LYS A 108 5.81 -3.42 11.64
CA LYS A 108 4.84 -2.42 12.09
C LYS A 108 5.52 -1.19 12.70
N LYS A 109 6.65 -1.37 13.41
CA LYS A 109 7.41 -0.28 14.04
C LYS A 109 8.31 0.48 13.05
N ASN A 110 8.97 -0.24 12.15
CA ASN A 110 10.11 0.31 11.38
C ASN A 110 9.81 0.62 9.91
N VAL A 111 8.79 -0.02 9.31
CA VAL A 111 8.53 0.07 7.87
C VAL A 111 7.21 0.77 7.62
N ALA A 112 7.14 1.63 6.59
CA ALA A 112 5.88 2.26 6.18
C ALA A 112 4.96 1.24 5.47
N TYR A 113 3.64 1.52 5.42
CA TYR A 113 2.66 0.68 4.72
C TYR A 113 2.43 -0.73 5.30
N THR A 114 2.76 -0.94 6.57
CA THR A 114 2.60 -2.21 7.31
C THR A 114 1.43 -2.18 8.32
N GLY A 115 0.45 -1.29 8.09
CA GLY A 115 -0.74 -1.08 8.92
C GLY A 115 -2.00 -1.71 8.36
#